data_AF-F2I0G0-F1
#
_entry.id   AF-F2I0G0-F1
#
_cell.length_a   1.000
_cell.length_b   1.000
_cell.length_c   1.000
_cell.angle_alpha   90.00
_cell.angle_beta   90.00
_cell.angle_gamma   90.00
#
_symmetry.space_group_name_H-M   'P 1'
#
loop_
_entity.id
_entity.type
_entity.pdbx_description
1 polymer ?
#
loop_
_entity_poly.entity_id
_entity_poly.type
_entity_poly.pdbx_seq_one_letter_code
_entity_poly.pdbx_strand_id
1 'polypeptide(L)'
;MAKILKVKEKYSLIGAINLGVAMQLTNIARDVIEDKKNKRFYINHDFNSIKKNIQMADKFYLYSLYSIRNIPIGFRFSILVARRIYRQIGYEILKEKNIHNYNKAGKIYVSKIKKCFQTFFSLIDFVQILCTKTKRQKNSNLYSIIKKKINLYERI
;
A
#
# COMPACT_ATOMS: atom_id res chain seq x y z
N MET A 1 7.16 8.58 9.09
CA MET A 1 6.45 8.07 10.28
C MET A 1 7.29 7.11 11.14
N ALA A 2 7.93 6.08 10.58
CA ALA A 2 8.66 5.09 11.39
C ALA A 2 9.74 5.69 12.33
N LYS A 3 10.50 6.71 11.88
CA LYS A 3 11.45 7.45 12.74
C LYS A 3 10.76 8.17 13.92
N ILE A 4 9.57 8.74 13.71
CA ILE A 4 8.76 9.38 14.76
C ILE A 4 8.34 8.34 15.81
N LEU A 5 8.04 7.11 15.37
CA LEU A 5 7.74 5.97 16.24
C LEU A 5 9.00 5.33 16.88
N LYS A 6 10.17 6.00 16.82
CA LYS A 6 11.46 5.56 17.35
C LYS A 6 11.95 4.20 16.81
N VAL A 7 11.51 3.81 15.61
CA VAL A 7 11.97 2.59 14.93
C VAL A 7 13.36 2.82 14.34
N LYS A 8 14.36 2.04 14.78
CA LYS A 8 15.75 2.13 14.31
C LYS A 8 16.13 1.04 13.30
N GLU A 9 15.39 -0.07 13.26
CA GLU A 9 15.76 -1.18 12.41
C GLU A 9 15.55 -0.85 10.93
N LYS A 10 16.62 -1.00 10.14
CA LYS A 10 16.64 -0.72 8.71
C LYS A 10 15.53 -1.43 7.93
N TYR A 11 15.27 -2.70 8.18
CA TYR A 11 14.21 -3.44 7.48
C TYR A 11 12.81 -2.91 7.79
N SER A 12 12.58 -2.39 8.99
CA SER A 12 11.31 -1.75 9.33
C SER A 12 11.14 -0.39 8.65
N LEU A 13 12.21 0.40 8.55
CA LEU A 13 12.21 1.64 7.78
C LEU A 13 11.89 1.38 6.30
N ILE A 14 12.48 0.33 5.73
CA ILE A 14 12.22 -0.12 4.35
C ILE A 14 10.75 -0.48 4.14
N GLY A 15 10.16 -1.28 5.01
CA GLY A 15 8.76 -1.64 4.81
C GLY A 15 7.79 -0.49 5.07
N ALA A 16 8.15 0.46 5.94
CA ALA A 16 7.40 1.70 6.05
C ALA A 16 7.42 2.51 4.74
N ILE A 17 8.57 2.53 4.04
CA ILE A 17 8.66 3.12 2.70
C ILE A 17 7.81 2.33 1.70
N ASN A 18 7.89 0.99 1.69
CA ASN A 18 7.06 0.16 0.81
C ASN A 18 5.57 0.40 1.04
N LEU A 19 5.12 0.50 2.30
CA LEU A 19 3.73 0.79 2.63
C LEU A 19 3.30 2.16 2.07
N GLY A 20 4.14 3.18 2.25
CA GLY A 20 3.90 4.52 1.72
C GLY A 20 3.79 4.51 0.19
N VAL A 21 4.70 3.82 -0.50
CA VAL A 21 4.64 3.66 -1.96
C VAL A 21 3.37 2.95 -2.39
N ALA A 22 2.98 1.86 -1.72
CA ALA A 22 1.74 1.13 -2.03
C ALA A 22 0.50 2.03 -1.93
N MET A 23 0.42 2.83 -0.86
CA MET A 23 -0.69 3.78 -0.65
C MET A 23 -0.70 4.88 -1.72
N GLN A 24 0.45 5.40 -2.11
CA GLN A 24 0.53 6.42 -3.17
C GLN A 24 0.15 5.89 -4.54
N LEU A 25 0.61 4.69 -4.91
CA LEU A 25 0.17 4.02 -6.13
C LEU A 25 -1.35 3.80 -6.11
N THR A 26 -1.91 3.42 -4.95
CA THR A 26 -3.36 3.26 -4.79
C THR A 26 -4.11 4.59 -5.02
N ASN A 27 -3.62 5.70 -4.45
CA ASN A 27 -4.21 7.03 -4.66
C ASN A 27 -4.16 7.44 -6.13
N ILE A 28 -3.00 7.28 -6.78
CA ILE A 28 -2.83 7.57 -8.22
C ILE A 28 -3.84 6.77 -9.06
N ALA A 29 -4.05 5.48 -8.75
CA ALA A 29 -5.05 4.67 -9.45
C ALA A 29 -6.49 5.09 -9.18
N ARG A 30 -6.80 5.58 -7.97
CA ARG A 30 -8.15 6.03 -7.59
C ARG A 30 -8.51 7.37 -8.22
N ASP A 31 -7.54 8.27 -8.32
CA ASP A 31 -7.77 9.69 -8.54
C ASP A 31 -7.48 10.13 -9.99
N VAL A 32 -7.26 9.21 -10.95
CA VAL A 32 -6.92 9.50 -12.37
C VAL A 32 -7.84 10.55 -13.01
N ILE A 33 -9.16 10.47 -12.77
CA ILE A 33 -10.14 11.41 -13.33
C ILE A 33 -9.96 12.81 -12.72
N GLU A 34 -9.74 12.87 -11.41
CA GLU A 34 -9.59 14.12 -10.65
C GLU A 34 -8.24 14.77 -10.96
N ASP A 35 -7.17 13.98 -11.04
CA ASP A 35 -5.85 14.42 -11.46
C ASP A 35 -5.88 15.01 -12.87
N LYS A 36 -6.56 14.35 -13.82
CA LYS A 36 -6.75 14.88 -15.18
C LYS A 36 -7.47 16.23 -15.19
N LYS A 37 -8.52 16.40 -14.38
CA LYS A 37 -9.22 17.70 -14.23
C LYS A 37 -8.28 18.78 -13.70
N ASN A 38 -7.34 18.40 -12.84
CA ASN A 38 -6.30 19.28 -12.30
C ASN A 38 -5.04 19.39 -13.18
N LYS A 39 -5.10 18.95 -14.45
CA LYS A 39 -3.97 18.93 -15.41
C LYS A 39 -2.75 18.13 -14.92
N ARG A 40 -2.96 17.08 -14.13
CA ARG A 40 -1.94 16.15 -13.63
C ARG A 40 -2.12 14.77 -14.25
N PHE A 41 -1.02 14.16 -14.68
CA PHE A 41 -1.02 12.86 -15.36
C PHE A 41 0.11 11.98 -14.81
N TYR A 42 -0.25 11.06 -13.91
CA TYR A 42 0.72 10.14 -13.30
C TYR A 42 0.76 8.77 -14.01
N ILE A 43 -0.37 8.34 -14.56
CA ILE A 43 -0.54 7.14 -15.39
C ILE A 43 -1.51 7.45 -16.52
N ASN A 44 -1.49 6.63 -17.58
CA ASN A 44 -2.42 6.78 -18.69
C ASN A 44 -3.87 6.58 -18.24
N HIS A 45 -4.79 7.33 -18.87
CA HIS A 45 -6.23 7.25 -18.60
C HIS A 45 -6.88 6.05 -19.32
N ASP A 46 -6.38 4.86 -19.04
CA ASP A 46 -6.89 3.58 -19.53
C ASP A 46 -6.91 2.53 -18.42
N PHE A 47 -7.82 1.56 -18.53
CA PHE A 47 -8.03 0.61 -17.45
C PHE A 47 -6.86 -0.37 -17.28
N ASN A 48 -6.08 -0.65 -18.34
CA ASN A 48 -4.93 -1.53 -18.26
C ASN A 48 -3.80 -0.89 -17.44
N SER A 49 -3.54 0.40 -17.65
CA SER A 49 -2.58 1.18 -16.87
C SER A 49 -2.99 1.29 -15.41
N ILE A 50 -4.27 1.56 -15.13
CA ILE A 50 -4.83 1.55 -13.75
C ILE A 50 -4.62 0.18 -13.10
N LYS A 51 -4.97 -0.90 -13.80
CA LYS A 51 -4.81 -2.28 -13.31
C LYS A 51 -3.34 -2.61 -13.00
N LYS A 52 -2.42 -2.29 -13.91
CA LYS A 52 -0.97 -2.50 -13.71
C LYS A 52 -0.47 -1.73 -12.48
N ASN A 53 -0.94 -0.50 -12.28
CA ASN A 53 -0.58 0.32 -11.13
C ASN A 53 -1.07 -0.28 -9.80
N ILE A 54 -2.30 -0.81 -9.76
CA ILE A 54 -2.84 -1.53 -8.59
C ILE A 54 -2.07 -2.82 -8.33
N GLN A 55 -1.71 -3.58 -9.36
CA GLN A 55 -0.88 -4.78 -9.21
C GLN A 55 0.50 -4.46 -8.64
N MET A 56 1.08 -3.32 -9.01
CA MET A 56 2.33 -2.85 -8.43
C MET A 56 2.14 -2.46 -6.95
N ALA A 57 1.06 -1.73 -6.62
CA ALA A 57 0.71 -1.40 -5.24
C ALA A 57 0.57 -2.66 -4.36
N ASP A 58 -0.08 -3.71 -4.88
CA ASP A 58 -0.25 -4.99 -4.19
C ASP A 58 1.07 -5.67 -3.83
N LYS A 59 2.07 -5.64 -4.73
CA LYS A 59 3.42 -6.13 -4.44
C LYS A 59 4.06 -5.36 -3.29
N PHE A 60 3.92 -4.03 -3.27
CA PHE A 60 4.44 -3.21 -2.19
C PHE A 60 3.71 -3.43 -0.86
N TYR A 61 2.38 -3.62 -0.87
CA TYR A 61 1.65 -4.01 0.34
C TYR A 61 2.17 -5.34 0.91
N LEU A 62 2.45 -6.32 0.05
CA LEU A 62 3.04 -7.59 0.47
C LEU A 62 4.43 -7.38 1.10
N TYR A 63 5.32 -6.64 0.44
CA TYR A 63 6.67 -6.36 0.95
C TYR A 63 6.68 -5.55 2.24
N SER A 64 5.64 -4.74 2.48
CA SER A 64 5.53 -3.96 3.71
C SER A 64 5.16 -4.79 4.96
N LEU A 65 4.52 -5.95 4.78
CA LEU A 65 3.86 -6.68 5.88
C LEU A 65 4.85 -7.13 6.97
N TYR A 66 5.99 -7.70 6.57
CA TYR A 66 6.99 -8.23 7.51
C TYR A 66 7.65 -7.14 8.36
N SER A 67 7.74 -5.92 7.84
CA SER A 67 8.36 -4.79 8.51
C SER A 67 7.52 -4.18 9.62
N ILE A 68 6.20 -4.45 9.63
CA ILE A 68 5.27 -3.96 10.66
C ILE A 68 5.61 -4.56 12.03
N ARG A 69 6.24 -5.74 12.07
CA ARG A 69 6.54 -6.44 13.31
C ARG A 69 7.48 -5.68 14.24
N ASN A 70 8.39 -4.84 13.75
CA ASN A 70 9.34 -4.13 14.62
C ASN A 70 8.90 -2.68 14.91
N ILE A 71 7.66 -2.33 14.54
CA ILE A 71 6.96 -1.14 15.04
C ILE A 71 6.49 -1.42 16.49
N PRO A 72 6.42 -0.41 17.39
CA PRO A 72 5.89 -0.63 18.74
C PRO A 72 4.47 -1.22 18.70
N ILE A 73 4.19 -2.18 19.59
CA ILE A 73 2.99 -3.02 19.55
C ILE A 73 1.69 -2.22 19.48
N GLY A 74 1.60 -1.10 20.21
CA GLY A 74 0.42 -0.24 20.28
C GLY A 74 0.04 0.41 18.94
N PHE A 75 0.96 0.50 17.97
CA PHE A 75 0.67 1.08 16.65
C PHE A 75 0.41 0.04 15.55
N ARG A 76 0.79 -1.23 15.77
CA ARG A 76 0.76 -2.25 14.71
C ARG A 76 -0.65 -2.49 14.20
N PHE A 77 -1.63 -2.60 15.09
CA PHE A 77 -3.02 -2.86 14.70
C PHE A 77 -3.56 -1.76 13.79
N SER A 78 -3.43 -0.49 14.19
CA SER A 78 -3.88 0.65 13.39
C SER A 78 -3.22 0.69 12.00
N ILE A 79 -1.93 0.36 11.93
CA ILE A 79 -1.20 0.28 10.65
C ILE A 79 -1.71 -0.87 9.78
N LEU A 80 -2.01 -2.03 10.37
CA LEU A 80 -2.59 -3.17 9.63
C LEU A 80 -3.99 -2.86 9.10
N VAL A 81 -4.82 -2.17 9.89
CA VAL A 81 -6.15 -1.72 9.46
C VAL A 81 -6.01 -0.74 8.30
N ALA A 82 -5.16 0.28 8.43
CA ALA A 82 -4.91 1.24 7.36
C ALA A 82 -4.41 0.53 6.08
N ARG A 83 -3.44 -0.37 6.20
CA ARG A 83 -2.93 -1.18 5.09
C ARG A 83 -4.04 -1.96 4.39
N ARG A 84 -4.89 -2.67 5.13
CA ARG A 84 -6.00 -3.46 4.56
C ARG A 84 -7.03 -2.60 3.86
N ILE A 85 -7.48 -1.51 4.50
CA ILE A 85 -8.49 -0.61 3.93
C ILE A 85 -7.96 0.05 2.66
N TYR A 86 -6.71 0.55 2.69
CA TYR A 86 -6.11 1.15 1.49
C TYR A 86 -5.94 0.15 0.36
N ARG A 87 -5.42 -1.06 0.63
CA ARG A 87 -5.33 -2.12 -0.38
C ARG A 87 -6.70 -2.48 -0.96
N GLN A 88 -7.74 -2.51 -0.12
CA GLN A 88 -9.10 -2.81 -0.55
C GLN A 88 -9.65 -1.76 -1.54
N ILE A 89 -9.22 -0.50 -1.50
CA ILE A 89 -9.57 0.51 -2.52
C ILE A 89 -9.15 0.01 -3.91
N GLY A 90 -7.93 -0.53 -4.04
CA GLY A 90 -7.44 -1.12 -5.28
C GLY A 90 -8.37 -2.22 -5.80
N TYR A 91 -8.85 -3.10 -4.91
CA TYR A 91 -9.80 -4.16 -5.30
C TYR A 91 -11.19 -3.63 -5.64
N GLU A 92 -11.65 -2.54 -5.04
CA GLU A 92 -12.89 -1.89 -5.50
C GLU A 92 -12.70 -1.28 -6.90
N ILE A 93 -11.56 -0.65 -7.19
CA ILE A 93 -11.27 -0.12 -8.54
C ILE A 93 -11.24 -1.24 -9.59
N LEU A 94 -10.63 -2.39 -9.28
CA LEU A 94 -10.55 -3.52 -10.21
C LEU A 94 -11.92 -4.13 -10.56
N LYS A 95 -12.95 -3.94 -9.71
CA LYS A 95 -14.32 -4.43 -9.99
C LYS A 95 -15.01 -3.71 -11.14
N GLU A 96 -14.54 -2.52 -11.50
CA GLU A 96 -15.11 -1.75 -12.61
C GLU A 96 -14.85 -2.42 -13.97
N LYS A 97 -13.81 -3.26 -14.08
CA LYS A 97 -13.42 -4.10 -15.24
C LYS A 97 -13.01 -3.35 -16.51
N ASN A 98 -13.51 -2.14 -16.75
CA ASN A 98 -13.22 -1.34 -17.94
C ASN A 98 -13.22 0.17 -17.62
N ILE A 99 -12.75 0.97 -18.57
CA ILE A 99 -12.58 2.41 -18.38
C ILE A 99 -13.90 3.18 -18.32
N HIS A 100 -14.94 2.69 -18.99
CA HIS A 100 -16.26 3.33 -19.00
C HIS A 100 -16.92 3.27 -17.62
N ASN A 101 -16.97 2.08 -17.02
CA ASN A 101 -17.50 1.87 -15.67
C ASN A 101 -16.70 2.66 -14.63
N TYR A 102 -15.36 2.62 -14.74
CA TYR A 102 -14.48 3.40 -13.86
C TYR A 102 -14.78 4.90 -13.94
N ASN A 103 -14.94 5.45 -15.15
CA ASN A 103 -15.28 6.85 -15.34
C ASN A 103 -16.66 7.20 -14.75
N LYS A 104 -17.63 6.30 -14.87
CA LYS A 104 -18.99 6.46 -14.31
C LYS A 104 -19.01 6.37 -12.79
N ALA A 105 -18.21 5.49 -12.20
CA ALA A 105 -18.11 5.29 -10.76
C ALA A 105 -17.53 6.52 -10.03
N GLY A 106 -16.71 7.32 -10.72
CA GLY A 106 -16.06 8.49 -10.14
C GLY A 106 -15.04 8.07 -9.07
N LYS A 107 -15.04 8.75 -7.92
CA LYS A 107 -14.08 8.46 -6.84
C LYS A 107 -14.53 7.21 -6.07
N ILE A 108 -13.74 6.16 -6.15
CA ILE A 108 -14.08 4.84 -5.59
C ILE A 108 -13.62 4.73 -4.13
N TYR A 109 -14.52 4.24 -3.27
CA TYR A 109 -14.29 4.07 -1.84
C TYR A 109 -14.64 2.65 -1.37
N VAL A 110 -14.08 2.26 -0.22
CA VAL A 110 -14.49 1.04 0.50
C VAL A 110 -15.72 1.36 1.35
N SER A 111 -16.79 0.56 1.21
CA SER A 111 -18.01 0.74 2.01
C SER A 111 -17.75 0.55 3.51
N LYS A 112 -18.58 1.15 4.37
CA LYS A 112 -18.47 1.02 5.84
C LYS A 112 -18.43 -0.46 6.28
N ILE A 113 -19.32 -1.27 5.73
CA ILE A 113 -19.40 -2.72 6.02
C ILE A 113 -18.09 -3.43 5.65
N LYS A 114 -17.54 -3.16 4.45
CA LYS A 114 -16.25 -3.72 4.05
C LYS A 114 -15.10 -3.23 4.93
N LYS A 115 -15.12 -1.97 5.39
CA LYS A 115 -14.13 -1.47 6.36
C LYS A 115 -14.21 -2.24 7.69
N CYS A 116 -15.41 -2.56 8.17
CA CYS A 116 -15.59 -3.40 9.36
C CYS A 116 -14.99 -4.79 9.15
N PHE A 117 -15.31 -5.45 8.02
CA PHE A 117 -14.69 -6.75 7.69
C PHE A 117 -13.17 -6.68 7.57
N GLN A 118 -12.63 -5.66 6.91
CA GLN A 118 -11.17 -5.50 6.81
C GLN A 118 -10.52 -5.26 8.18
N THR A 119 -11.18 -4.53 9.07
CA THR A 119 -10.72 -4.30 10.44
C THR A 119 -10.71 -5.61 11.24
N PHE A 120 -11.76 -6.42 11.11
CA PHE A 120 -11.79 -7.76 11.71
C PHE A 120 -10.67 -8.65 11.17
N PHE A 121 -10.46 -8.69 9.85
CA PHE A 121 -9.36 -9.48 9.29
C PHE A 121 -7.97 -8.94 9.66
N SER A 122 -7.82 -7.66 10.03
CA SER A 122 -6.57 -7.14 10.58
C SER A 122 -6.20 -7.76 11.92
N LEU A 123 -7.16 -8.29 12.69
CA LEU A 123 -6.88 -9.03 13.92
C LEU A 123 -6.13 -10.32 13.62
N ILE A 124 -6.55 -11.03 12.56
CA ILE A 124 -5.86 -12.26 12.11
C ILE A 124 -4.43 -11.93 11.68
N ASP A 125 -4.25 -10.88 10.87
CA ASP A 125 -2.92 -10.42 10.47
C ASP A 125 -2.05 -10.05 11.69
N PHE A 126 -2.65 -9.42 12.71
CA PHE A 126 -1.96 -9.01 13.93
C PHE A 126 -1.48 -10.23 14.74
N VAL A 127 -2.35 -11.21 14.96
CA VAL A 127 -1.98 -12.48 15.63
C VAL A 127 -0.90 -13.21 14.82
N GLN A 128 -1.04 -13.28 13.50
CA GLN A 128 -0.06 -13.92 12.62
C GLN A 128 1.33 -13.28 12.74
N ILE A 129 1.41 -11.94 12.81
CA ILE A 129 2.68 -11.21 12.95
C ILE A 129 3.32 -11.44 14.33
N LEU A 130 2.54 -11.72 15.37
CA LEU A 130 3.06 -12.08 16.69
C LEU A 130 3.65 -13.50 16.71
N CYS A 131 3.01 -14.45 16.02
CA CYS A 131 3.41 -15.86 16.03
C CYS A 131 4.52 -16.21 15.01
N THR A 132 4.76 -15.37 13.99
CA THR A 132 5.72 -15.69 12.92
C THR A 132 7.17 -15.32 13.29
N LYS A 133 8.07 -16.32 13.24
CA LYS A 133 9.52 -16.11 13.36
C LYS A 133 10.06 -15.32 12.16
N THR A 134 11.12 -14.55 12.39
CA THR A 134 11.74 -13.67 11.38
C THR A 134 12.30 -14.51 10.23
N LYS A 135 11.57 -14.65 9.12
CA LYS A 135 12.21 -15.06 7.86
C LYS A 135 12.84 -13.82 7.25
N ARG A 136 14.18 -13.78 7.23
CA ARG A 136 14.96 -12.72 6.58
C ARG A 136 14.62 -12.76 5.10
N GLN A 137 13.74 -11.86 4.64
CA GLN A 137 13.32 -11.87 3.24
C GLN A 137 14.50 -11.41 2.38
N LYS A 138 15.02 -12.32 1.53
CA LYS A 138 16.02 -12.00 0.51
C LYS A 138 15.41 -10.97 -0.43
N ASN A 139 16.01 -9.78 -0.47
CA ASN A 139 15.51 -8.64 -1.23
C ASN A 139 15.33 -9.00 -2.71
N SER A 140 14.13 -8.74 -3.23
CA SER A 140 13.84 -8.77 -4.67
C SER A 140 14.51 -7.58 -5.37
N ASN A 141 14.86 -7.76 -6.66
CA ASN A 141 15.49 -6.75 -7.54
C ASN A 141 14.87 -5.35 -7.47
N LEU A 142 13.59 -5.22 -7.10
CA LEU A 142 12.89 -3.95 -6.97
C LEU A 142 13.51 -3.02 -5.91
N TYR A 143 14.01 -3.57 -4.80
CA TYR A 143 14.64 -2.77 -3.76
C TYR A 143 15.95 -2.14 -4.26
N SER A 144 16.71 -2.83 -5.13
CA SER A 144 17.93 -2.29 -5.73
C SER A 144 17.62 -1.14 -6.70
N ILE A 145 16.51 -1.22 -7.44
CA ILE A 145 16.05 -0.19 -8.38
C ILE A 145 15.60 1.08 -7.63
N ILE A 146 14.80 0.92 -6.58
CA ILE A 146 14.36 2.07 -5.77
C ILE A 146 15.55 2.68 -5.06
N LYS A 147 16.48 1.87 -4.53
CA LYS A 147 17.73 2.32 -3.91
C LYS A 147 18.63 3.09 -4.89
N LYS A 148 18.65 2.73 -6.17
CA LYS A 148 19.40 3.45 -7.22
C LYS A 148 18.75 4.79 -7.60
N LYS A 149 17.42 4.85 -7.67
CA LYS A 149 16.69 6.06 -8.13
C LYS A 149 16.37 7.06 -7.03
N ILE A 150 16.11 6.56 -5.82
CA ILE A 150 15.82 7.36 -4.64
C ILE A 150 17.03 7.16 -3.75
N ASN A 151 17.77 8.23 -3.42
CA ASN A 151 18.93 8.18 -2.53
C ASN A 151 18.51 7.75 -1.11
N LEU A 152 18.18 6.47 -0.95
CA LEU A 152 17.41 5.93 0.18
C LEU A 152 18.18 6.06 1.49
N TYR A 153 19.50 6.22 1.41
CA TYR A 153 20.39 6.42 2.55
C TYR A 153 20.21 7.78 3.24
N GLU A 154 19.72 8.82 2.56
CA GLU A 154 19.39 10.08 3.24
C GLU A 154 18.12 9.96 4.10
N ARG A 155 17.27 8.96 3.79
CA ARG A 155 15.94 8.82 4.40
C ARG A 155 15.85 7.71 5.45
N ILE A 156 16.79 6.75 5.44
CA ILE A 156 16.99 5.70 6.46
C ILE A 156 17.95 6.25 7.50
#